data_AF-A0A2N2A6W5-F1
#
_entry.id   AF-A0A2N2A6W5-F1
#
_cell.length_a   1.000
_cell.length_b   1.000
_cell.length_c   1.000
_cell.angle_alpha   90.00
_cell.angle_beta   90.00
_cell.angle_gamma   90.00
#
_symmetry.space_group_name_H-M   'P 1'
#
loop_
_entity.id
_entity.type
_entity.pdbx_description
1 polymer ?
#
loop_
_entity_poly.entity_id
_entity_poly.type
_entity_poly.pdbx_seq_one_letter_code
_entity_poly.pdbx_strand_id
1 'polypeptide(L)' 'MRCSCQNCGAYMVQDEKGLGSRCICPECFTTCSACMGTRQTPMEPDSLRFMLLQRERYDAEHETDD' A
#
# COMPACT_ATOMS: atom_id res chain seq x y z
N MET A 1 7.03 12.96 1.12
CA MET A 1 6.62 12.47 -0.21
C MET A 1 5.35 13.23 -0.57
N ARG A 2 5.31 13.95 -1.69
CA ARG A 2 4.16 14.81 -2.02
C ARG A 2 3.42 14.20 -3.22
N CYS A 3 2.15 13.88 -3.03
CA CYS A 3 1.31 13.23 -4.03
C CYS A 3 0.03 14.03 -4.30
N SER A 4 -0.64 13.69 -5.40
CA SER A 4 -2.00 14.14 -5.68
C SER A 4 -3.02 13.26 -4.95
N CYS A 5 -4.13 13.86 -4.54
CA CYS A 5 -5.22 13.16 -3.88
C CYS A 5 -5.85 12.14 -4.83
N GLN A 6 -5.95 10.89 -4.39
CA GLN A 6 -6.55 9.82 -5.21
C GLN A 6 -8.08 9.95 -5.36
N ASN A 7 -8.71 10.84 -4.58
CA ASN A 7 -10.15 11.07 -4.64
C ASN A 7 -10.54 12.23 -5.57
N CYS A 8 -9.78 13.33 -5.57
CA CYS A 8 -10.13 14.54 -6.33
C CYS A 8 -8.98 15.13 -7.18
N GLY A 9 -7.79 14.54 -7.17
CA GLY A 9 -6.64 14.98 -7.97
C GLY A 9 -5.87 16.20 -7.43
N ALA A 10 -6.39 16.91 -6.42
CA ALA A 10 -5.72 18.08 -5.84
C ALA A 10 -4.36 17.72 -5.23
N TYR A 11 -3.41 18.66 -5.31
CA TYR A 11 -2.09 18.49 -4.69
C TYR A 11 -2.21 18.47 -3.17
N MET A 12 -1.69 17.43 -2.52
CA MET A 12 -1.85 17.25 -1.08
C MET A 12 -0.77 17.99 -0.28
N VAL A 13 -1.15 18.48 0.91
CA VAL A 13 -0.25 19.13 1.87
C VAL A 13 0.30 18.09 2.83
N GLN A 14 1.59 18.17 3.17
CA GLN A 14 2.24 17.23 4.08
C GLN A 14 2.12 17.69 5.54
N ASP A 15 1.62 16.81 6.41
CA ASP A 15 1.68 16.94 7.87
C ASP A 15 2.89 16.16 8.37
N GLU A 16 3.93 16.89 8.79
CA GLU A 16 5.25 16.34 9.08
C GLU A 16 5.35 15.88 10.55
N LYS A 17 5.42 14.57 10.76
CA LYS A 17 5.45 13.92 12.10
C LYS A 17 6.42 12.72 12.13
N GLY A 18 7.54 12.79 11.42
CA GLY A 18 8.48 11.67 11.31
C GLY A 18 7.83 10.45 10.66
N LEU A 19 7.88 9.29 11.30
CA LEU A 19 7.19 8.06 10.82
C LEU A 19 5.66 8.18 10.83
N GLY A 20 5.09 9.11 11.60
CA GLY A 20 3.66 9.42 11.60
C GLY A 20 3.25 10.42 10.51
N SER A 21 4.16 10.80 9.60
CA SER A 21 3.85 11.78 8.56
C SER A 21 2.75 11.28 7.62
N ARG A 22 1.96 12.21 7.10
CA ARG A 22 0.89 11.89 6.16
C ARG A 22 0.63 13.07 5.24
N CYS A 23 0.00 12.81 4.10
CA CYS A 23 -0.52 13.83 3.21
C CYS A 23 -2.01 14.04 3.51
N ILE A 24 -2.45 15.30 3.55
CA ILE A 24 -3.85 15.69 3.75
C ILE A 24 -4.31 16.50 2.53
N CYS A 25 -5.44 16.12 1.94
CA CYS A 25 -6.02 16.85 0.82
C CYS A 25 -6.69 18.15 1.32
N PRO A 26 -6.39 19.33 0.74
CA PRO A 26 -7.02 20.59 1.15
C PRO A 26 -8.50 20.70 0.73
N GLU A 27 -8.92 19.95 -0.29
CA GLU A 27 -10.29 20.05 -0.84
C GLU A 27 -11.27 19.06 -0.20
N CYS A 28 -10.85 17.81 0.01
CA CYS A 28 -11.73 16.75 0.51
C CYS A 28 -11.25 16.11 1.82
N PHE A 29 -10.15 16.59 2.40
CA PHE A 29 -9.59 16.13 3.68
C PHE A 29 -9.18 14.66 3.76
N THR A 30 -9.23 13.91 2.66
CA THR A 30 -8.66 12.57 2.57
C THR A 30 -7.20 12.57 3.00
N THR A 31 -6.82 11.59 3.81
CA THR A 31 -5.49 11.44 4.38
C THR A 31 -4.79 10.21 3.81
N CYS A 32 -3.51 10.32 3.45
CA CYS A 32 -2.71 9.23 2.88
C CYS A 32 -1.33 9.12 3.56
N SER A 33 -0.95 7.90 3.95
CA SER A 33 0.38 7.58 4.50
C SER A 33 1.10 6.48 3.72
N ALA A 34 0.66 6.16 2.50
CA ALA A 34 1.18 5.04 1.72
C ALA A 34 2.70 5.11 1.51
N CYS A 35 3.23 6.31 1.31
CA CYS A 35 4.66 6.50 1.12
C CYS A 35 5.50 6.34 2.40
N MET A 36 4.88 6.31 3.59
CA MET A 36 5.58 6.05 4.85
C MET A 36 5.88 4.57 5.09
N GLY A 37 5.46 3.69 4.17
CA GLY A 37 5.54 2.24 4.33
C GLY A 37 4.31 1.69 5.04
N THR A 38 4.09 0.40 4.88
CA THR A 38 3.02 -0.33 5.58
C THR A 38 3.54 -0.79 6.95
N ARG A 39 2.63 -1.30 7.81
CA ARG A 39 3.06 -1.99 9.05
C ARG A 39 3.85 -3.27 8.77
N GLN A 40 3.84 -3.74 7.53
CA GLN A 40 4.49 -4.98 7.15
C GLN A 40 5.99 -4.72 7.07
N THR A 41 6.75 -5.50 7.80
CA THR A 41 8.20 -5.49 7.69
C THR A 41 8.61 -6.04 6.32
N PRO A 42 9.72 -5.56 5.73
CA PRO A 42 10.31 -6.20 4.57
C PRO A 42 10.50 -7.70 4.83
N MET A 43 10.18 -8.51 3.84
CA MET A 43 10.30 -9.97 3.94
C MET A 43 11.62 -10.42 3.33
N GLU A 44 12.19 -11.47 3.89
CA GLU A 44 13.35 -12.14 3.29
C GLU A 44 12.98 -12.74 1.93
N PRO A 45 13.92 -12.78 0.96
CA PRO A 45 13.66 -13.30 -0.38
C PRO A 45 13.05 -14.71 -0.41
N ASP A 46 13.48 -15.59 0.49
CA ASP A 46 12.96 -16.96 0.57
C ASP A 46 11.51 -17.00 1.04
N SER A 47 11.11 -16.08 1.92
CA SER A 47 9.71 -15.96 2.37
C SER A 47 8.81 -15.50 1.22
N LEU A 48 9.31 -14.58 0.38
CA LEU A 48 8.59 -14.14 -0.83
C LEU A 48 8.42 -15.31 -1.82
N ARG A 49 9.48 -16.09 -2.07
CA ARG A 49 9.41 -17.27 -2.94
C ARG A 49 8.42 -18.31 -2.43
N PHE A 50 8.43 -18.58 -1.13
CA PHE A 50 7.49 -19.51 -0.52
C PHE A 50 6.03 -19.08 -0.72
N MET A 51 5.72 -17.80 -0.51
CA MET A 51 4.36 -17.30 -0.74
C MET A 51 3.90 -17.41 -2.20
N LEU A 52 4.80 -17.15 -3.16
CA LEU A 52 4.49 -17.33 -4.58
C LEU A 52 4.15 -18.80 -4.90
N LEU A 53 4.93 -19.75 -4.37
CA LEU A 53 4.63 -21.17 -4.53
C LEU A 53 3.28 -21.56 -3.90
N GLN A 54 2.96 -21.03 -2.72
CA GLN A 54 1.63 -21.29 -2.12
C GLN A 54 0.50 -20.68 -2.95
N ARG A 55 0.74 -19.50 -3.55
CA ARG A 55 -0.25 -18.86 -4.43
C ARG A 55 -0.51 -19.69 -5.68
N GLU A 56 0.54 -20.14 -6.36
CA GLU A 56 0.42 -21.01 -7.55
C GLU A 56 -0.35 -22.29 -7.24
N ARG A 57 -0.10 -22.91 -6.08
CA ARG A 57 -0.85 -24.09 -5.64
C ARG A 57 -2.33 -23.81 -5.44
N TYR A 58 -2.65 -22.72 -4.75
CA TYR A 58 -4.04 -22.33 -4.53
C TYR A 58 -4.76 -22.07 -5.85
N ASP A 59 -4.13 -21.31 -6.76
CA ASP A 59 -4.72 -20.97 -8.05
C ASP A 59 -4.93 -22.24 -8.91
N ALA A 60 -4.01 -23.21 -8.87
CA ALA A 60 -4.16 -24.51 -9.55
C ALA A 60 -5.27 -25.38 -8.93
N GLU A 61 -5.42 -25.35 -7.60
CA GLU A 61 -6.48 -26.09 -6.90
C GLU A 61 -7.88 -25.52 -7.16
N HIS A 62 -7.99 -24.21 -7.45
CA HIS A 62 -9.26 -23.49 -7.64
C HIS A 62 -9.47 -23.06 -9.10
N GLU A 63 -8.70 -23.59 -10.06
CA GLU A 63 -8.79 -23.23 -11.48
C GLU A 63 -10.17 -23.57 -12.08
N THR A 64 -10.89 -24.51 -11.46
CA THR A 64 -12.21 -24.99 -11.91
C THR A 64 -13.38 -24.50 -11.05
N ASP A 65 -13.13 -23.62 -10.09
CA ASP A 65 -14.17 -23.06 -9.24
C ASP A 65 -14.79 -21.84 -9.95
N ASP A 66 -15.97 -22.05 -10.57
CA ASP A 66 -16.83 -21.01 -11.17
C ASP A 66 -17.61 -20.22 -10.10
#